data_AF-A0A9E5MG83-F1
#
_entry.id   AF-A0A9E5MG83-F1
#
_cell.length_a   1.000
_cell.length_b   1.000
_cell.length_c   1.000
_cell.angle_alpha   90.00
_cell.angle_beta   90.00
_cell.angle_gamma   90.00
#
_symmetry.space_group_name_H-M   'P 1'
#
loop_
_entity.id
_entity.type
_entity.pdbx_description
1 polymer ?
#
loop_
_entity_poly.entity_id
_entity_poly.type
_entity_poly.pdbx_seq_one_letter_code
_entity_poly.pdbx_strand_id
1 'polypeptide(L)'
;MQLAELELYSNAALLIGEKQLLLSLLGFAGILCLSWFWRHSSSASRLSVWLFFLLWLVWGSLMFTPQHLQALQEPIRPYLNHITTDSIFTYCSQSASYRHQPPPLSFLPSVGWTLLVFGLWVVLASGKYYFHWRKRQRYINIAMNATPVEDSVSLNHIQHWRAVFKLKRPLQLRTSDECDQAFTFGIRRPIIFVPTFMLKQLQADELNAVIGHELAHIKRWDDLTMHVQNLLRAVFFFNPVFSFVNNRIAELREHCCDRLAIEHGNLTTRQFGESLLRVLALKQSKNFPQDVIAGLGTTSLKRRIESLTNQQQRFSRTPLIMTALMLATLSILLGQTGPAPKDSRQSSQLLASIGATASVPNGQITTKPFLWPESCVLGKVDRSAYHPGIDFSTPAGRHTNIRAIADGEVTQVFERQSNWRVYIQHSSGIISTYLHLDKPAVRAGDKIKTGDVIAINDGKNHAYMHLEVHQYGQVLDPTYLTNSNRLSVSQTLTH
;
A
#
# COMPACT_ATOMS: atom_id res chain seq x y z
N MET A 1 -19.44 9.56 13.74
CA MET A 1 -18.01 9.82 13.99
C MET A 1 -17.16 8.57 13.70
N GLN A 2 -17.24 7.48 14.47
CA GLN A 2 -16.39 6.28 14.26
C GLN A 2 -16.69 5.46 12.97
N LEU A 3 -17.92 5.46 12.46
CA LEU A 3 -18.31 4.66 11.27
C LEU A 3 -17.78 5.21 9.94
N ALA A 4 -17.80 6.53 9.77
CA ALA A 4 -17.27 7.17 8.57
C ALA A 4 -15.74 7.10 8.50
N GLU A 5 -15.08 7.15 9.66
CA GLU A 5 -13.65 6.83 9.78
C GLU A 5 -13.37 5.42 9.25
N LEU A 6 -14.12 4.41 9.69
CA LEU A 6 -13.90 3.00 9.32
C LEU A 6 -14.18 2.66 7.84
N GLU A 7 -15.19 3.26 7.21
CA GLU A 7 -15.43 3.11 5.76
C GLU A 7 -14.38 3.86 4.92
N LEU A 8 -13.94 5.03 5.38
CA LEU A 8 -12.82 5.73 4.75
C LEU A 8 -11.53 4.90 4.83
N TYR A 9 -11.29 4.24 5.97
CA TYR A 9 -10.16 3.34 6.16
C TYR A 9 -10.25 2.08 5.29
N SER A 10 -11.43 1.47 5.12
CA SER A 10 -11.57 0.28 4.27
C SER A 10 -11.38 0.60 2.79
N ASN A 11 -11.96 1.72 2.33
CA ASN A 11 -11.83 2.16 0.94
C ASN A 11 -10.42 2.64 0.62
N ALA A 12 -9.76 3.34 1.56
CA ALA A 12 -8.36 3.68 1.44
C ALA A 12 -7.47 2.43 1.40
N ALA A 13 -7.70 1.43 2.26
CA ALA A 13 -6.93 0.18 2.26
C ALA A 13 -7.08 -0.61 0.94
N LEU A 14 -8.28 -0.65 0.37
CA LEU A 14 -8.55 -1.28 -0.94
C LEU A 14 -7.84 -0.54 -2.08
N LEU A 15 -7.93 0.79 -2.10
CA LEU A 15 -7.26 1.63 -3.11
C LEU A 15 -5.73 1.54 -3.00
N ILE A 16 -5.20 1.47 -1.77
CA ILE A 16 -3.77 1.22 -1.49
C ILE A 16 -3.36 -0.16 -2.02
N GLY A 17 -4.18 -1.19 -1.79
CA GLY A 17 -3.96 -2.54 -2.29
C GLY A 17 -3.90 -2.62 -3.81
N GLU A 18 -4.85 -1.99 -4.51
CA GLU A 18 -4.88 -1.94 -5.98
C GLU A 18 -3.68 -1.18 -6.57
N LYS A 19 -3.36 0.00 -6.02
CA LYS A 19 -2.18 0.77 -6.44
C LYS A 19 -0.90 -0.01 -6.20
N GLN A 20 -0.77 -0.69 -5.07
CA GLN A 20 0.40 -1.50 -4.75
C GLN A 20 0.56 -2.71 -5.68
N LEU A 21 -0.54 -3.35 -6.08
CA LEU A 21 -0.52 -4.43 -7.07
C LEU A 21 -0.03 -3.91 -8.42
N LEU A 22 -0.60 -2.80 -8.91
CA LEU A 22 -0.19 -2.16 -10.17
C LEU A 22 1.27 -1.73 -10.15
N LEU A 23 1.74 -1.13 -9.05
CA LEU A 23 3.14 -0.77 -8.83
C LEU A 23 4.07 -1.98 -8.92
N SER A 24 3.68 -3.08 -8.26
CA SER A 24 4.48 -4.31 -8.28
C SER A 24 4.56 -4.91 -9.69
N LEU A 25 3.49 -4.82 -10.49
CA LEU A 25 3.44 -5.32 -11.87
C LEU A 25 4.25 -4.46 -12.85
N LEU A 26 4.09 -3.13 -12.79
CA LEU A 26 4.84 -2.19 -13.65
C LEU A 26 6.34 -2.23 -13.34
N GLY A 27 6.70 -2.21 -12.04
CA GLY A 27 8.09 -2.38 -11.61
C GLY A 27 8.67 -3.72 -12.04
N PHE A 28 7.89 -4.80 -11.96
CA PHE A 28 8.31 -6.12 -12.40
C PHE A 28 8.58 -6.18 -13.91
N ALA A 29 7.68 -5.63 -14.74
CA ALA A 29 7.87 -5.57 -16.19
C ALA A 29 9.13 -4.77 -16.57
N GLY A 30 9.34 -3.61 -15.93
CA GLY A 30 10.55 -2.80 -16.14
C GLY A 30 11.83 -3.55 -15.81
N ILE A 31 11.85 -4.29 -14.71
CA ILE A 31 13.05 -5.04 -14.29
C ILE A 31 13.27 -6.30 -15.12
N LEU A 32 12.22 -6.94 -15.62
CA LEU A 32 12.38 -8.03 -16.60
C LEU A 32 13.06 -7.50 -17.88
N CYS A 33 12.64 -6.35 -18.38
CA CYS A 33 13.26 -5.70 -19.54
C CYS A 33 14.73 -5.35 -19.27
N LEU A 34 14.99 -4.72 -18.12
CA LEU A 34 16.32 -4.32 -17.70
C LEU A 34 17.26 -5.51 -17.47
N SER A 35 16.74 -6.59 -16.88
CA SER A 35 17.46 -7.84 -16.69
C SER A 35 17.74 -8.58 -18.00
N TRP A 36 16.85 -8.45 -18.99
CA TRP A 36 17.07 -9.00 -20.32
C TRP A 36 18.16 -8.24 -21.06
N PHE A 37 18.12 -6.90 -21.02
CA PHE A 37 19.14 -6.05 -21.64
C PHE A 37 20.53 -6.30 -21.07
N TRP A 38 20.62 -6.52 -19.76
CA TRP A 38 21.86 -6.83 -19.05
C TRP A 38 22.04 -8.31 -18.68
N ARG A 39 21.46 -9.20 -19.48
CA ARG A 39 21.67 -10.65 -19.31
C ARG A 39 23.15 -11.07 -19.39
N HIS A 40 23.96 -10.26 -20.08
CA HIS A 40 25.41 -10.41 -20.21
C HIS A 40 26.22 -9.62 -19.16
N SER A 41 25.60 -9.20 -18.06
CA SER A 41 26.32 -8.70 -16.88
C SER A 41 26.64 -9.82 -15.88
N SER A 42 27.70 -9.61 -15.10
CA SER A 42 28.10 -10.53 -14.02
C SER A 42 26.92 -10.97 -13.13
N SER A 43 26.98 -12.20 -12.61
CA SER A 43 25.98 -12.73 -11.67
C SER A 43 25.78 -11.82 -10.46
N ALA A 44 26.85 -11.16 -9.98
CA ALA A 44 26.80 -10.22 -8.87
C ALA A 44 26.05 -8.92 -9.21
N SER A 45 26.24 -8.40 -10.43
CA SER A 45 25.50 -7.23 -10.93
C SER A 45 24.01 -7.54 -11.02
N ARG A 46 23.66 -8.68 -11.64
CA ARG A 46 22.26 -9.13 -11.76
C ARG A 46 21.64 -9.37 -10.38
N LEU A 47 22.37 -10.00 -9.46
CA LEU A 47 21.92 -10.20 -8.08
C LEU A 47 21.60 -8.87 -7.38
N SER A 48 22.44 -7.86 -7.56
CA SER A 48 22.24 -6.52 -6.98
C SER A 48 20.96 -5.85 -7.49
N VAL A 49 20.66 -5.99 -8.78
CA VAL A 49 19.41 -5.49 -9.40
C VAL A 49 18.18 -6.11 -8.72
N TRP A 50 18.15 -7.43 -8.60
CA TRP A 50 17.01 -8.12 -7.99
C TRP A 50 16.87 -7.87 -6.48
N LEU A 51 17.98 -7.72 -5.76
CA LEU A 51 17.96 -7.31 -4.35
C LEU A 51 17.41 -5.89 -4.17
N PHE A 52 17.81 -4.96 -5.04
CA PHE A 52 17.30 -3.59 -5.01
C PHE A 52 15.80 -3.54 -5.33
N PHE A 53 15.35 -4.36 -6.29
CA PHE A 53 13.91 -4.51 -6.55
C PHE A 53 13.14 -5.05 -5.36
N LEU A 54 13.67 -6.08 -4.70
CA LEU A 54 13.04 -6.65 -3.52
C LEU A 54 12.90 -5.60 -2.41
N LEU A 55 13.95 -4.78 -2.20
CA LEU A 55 13.91 -3.66 -1.27
C LEU A 55 12.84 -2.63 -1.66
N TRP A 56 12.76 -2.27 -2.95
CA TRP A 56 11.76 -1.34 -3.47
C TRP A 56 10.33 -1.87 -3.29
N LEU A 57 10.08 -3.17 -3.53
CA LEU A 57 8.76 -3.78 -3.30
C LEU A 57 8.34 -3.69 -1.82
N VAL A 58 9.28 -3.93 -0.90
CA VAL A 58 9.02 -3.80 0.55
C VAL A 58 8.81 -2.35 0.94
N TRP A 59 9.67 -1.44 0.47
CA TRP A 59 9.59 -0.01 0.79
C TRP A 59 8.33 0.64 0.22
N GLY A 60 7.98 0.33 -1.02
CA GLY A 60 6.74 0.79 -1.65
C GLY A 60 5.53 0.39 -0.80
N SER A 61 5.49 -0.85 -0.33
CA SER A 61 4.40 -1.33 0.55
C SER A 61 4.31 -0.55 1.87
N LEU A 62 5.42 0.02 2.36
CA LEU A 62 5.47 0.78 3.61
C LEU A 62 5.14 2.27 3.43
N MET A 63 5.38 2.86 2.26
CA MET A 63 5.24 4.31 2.02
C MET A 63 3.84 4.77 1.62
N PHE A 64 2.94 3.87 1.20
CA PHE A 64 1.54 4.24 0.91
C PHE A 64 0.66 4.37 2.17
N THR A 65 1.25 4.21 3.36
CA THR A 65 0.55 4.33 4.64
C THR A 65 0.46 5.75 5.25
N PRO A 66 1.38 6.73 5.03
CA PRO A 66 1.34 7.99 5.81
C PRO A 66 0.62 9.18 5.14
N GLN A 67 0.48 9.24 3.81
CA GLN A 67 -0.08 10.45 3.17
C GLN A 67 -1.57 10.69 3.47
N HIS A 68 -2.33 9.63 3.76
CA HIS A 68 -3.71 9.77 4.25
C HIS A 68 -3.80 10.19 5.73
N LEU A 69 -2.74 9.98 6.52
CA LEU A 69 -2.68 10.43 7.92
C LEU A 69 -2.34 11.93 8.04
N GLN A 70 -1.58 12.51 7.11
CA GLN A 70 -1.30 13.95 7.11
C GLN A 70 -2.52 14.81 6.75
N ALA A 71 -3.45 14.31 5.92
CA ALA A 71 -4.73 14.98 5.69
C ALA A 71 -5.60 15.09 6.96
N LEU A 72 -5.28 14.31 8.00
CA LEU A 72 -5.93 14.37 9.32
C LEU A 72 -5.27 15.38 10.27
N GLN A 73 -4.14 16.01 9.89
CA GLN A 73 -3.34 16.87 10.78
C GLN A 73 -3.27 18.35 10.39
N GLU A 74 -3.74 18.78 9.22
CA GLU A 74 -3.75 20.21 8.85
C GLU A 74 -4.83 20.96 9.66
N PRO A 75 -4.46 21.83 10.63
CA PRO A 75 -5.41 22.70 11.28
C PRO A 75 -5.77 23.84 10.32
N ILE A 76 -7.02 23.89 9.88
CA ILE A 76 -7.54 24.96 9.01
C ILE A 76 -7.34 26.30 9.72
N ARG A 77 -6.43 27.15 9.21
CA ARG A 77 -6.28 28.53 9.70
C ARG A 77 -7.53 29.35 9.34
N PRO A 78 -8.19 30.02 10.30
CA PRO A 78 -9.32 30.88 9.99
C PRO A 78 -8.84 32.20 9.37
N TYR A 79 -9.18 32.44 8.10
CA TYR A 79 -9.21 33.77 7.52
C TYR A 79 -10.50 34.47 7.98
N LEU A 80 -10.40 35.23 9.06
CA LEU A 80 -11.39 36.23 9.45
C LEU A 80 -10.62 37.48 9.82
N ASN A 81 -10.64 38.50 8.96
CA ASN A 81 -10.42 39.88 9.40
C ASN A 81 -11.24 40.83 8.52
N HIS A 82 -12.06 41.62 9.22
CA HIS A 82 -12.78 42.83 8.82
C HIS A 82 -14.04 42.68 7.97
N ILE A 83 -15.18 42.47 8.64
CA ILE A 83 -16.40 43.24 8.34
C ILE A 83 -17.05 43.61 9.69
N THR A 84 -17.07 44.90 10.01
CA THR A 84 -17.80 45.49 11.14
C THR A 84 -19.29 45.53 10.82
N THR A 85 -20.09 44.87 11.65
CA THR A 85 -21.55 44.90 11.62
C THR A 85 -22.07 46.04 12.48
N ASP A 86 -22.97 46.85 11.94
CA ASP A 86 -23.96 47.54 12.77
C ASP A 86 -25.36 47.34 12.20
N SER A 87 -26.27 46.97 13.11
CA SER A 87 -27.72 46.87 12.96
C SER A 87 -28.26 45.87 11.92
N ILE A 88 -28.66 44.68 12.38
CA ILE A 88 -29.91 43.93 12.09
C ILE A 88 -29.75 42.57 12.84
N PHE A 89 -30.82 42.08 13.47
CA PHE A 89 -31.03 40.76 14.11
C PHE A 89 -30.97 40.70 15.66
N THR A 90 -32.10 41.05 16.29
CA THR A 90 -32.42 40.80 17.72
C THR A 90 -33.60 39.83 17.93
N TYR A 91 -34.03 39.04 16.94
CA TYR A 91 -35.16 38.13 17.15
C TYR A 91 -34.86 36.74 16.62
N CYS A 92 -34.39 35.82 17.50
CA CYS A 92 -34.52 34.34 17.40
C CYS A 92 -33.68 33.61 18.47
N SER A 93 -33.78 33.96 19.77
CA SER A 93 -32.99 33.32 20.85
C SER A 93 -33.78 32.38 21.77
N GLN A 94 -34.93 31.84 21.35
CA GLN A 94 -35.76 31.02 22.26
C GLN A 94 -36.00 29.54 21.88
N SER A 95 -35.35 28.98 20.85
CA SER A 95 -35.59 27.58 20.46
C SER A 95 -34.35 26.66 20.40
N ALA A 96 -33.19 27.08 20.91
CA ALA A 96 -31.97 26.27 20.90
C ALA A 96 -31.65 25.69 22.29
N SER A 97 -32.46 24.76 22.77
CA SER A 97 -32.13 23.95 23.96
C SER A 97 -32.78 22.58 23.84
N TYR A 98 -32.26 21.72 22.96
CA TYR A 98 -32.55 20.28 23.01
C TYR A 98 -31.25 19.48 23.03
N ARG A 99 -31.05 18.81 24.17
CA ARG A 99 -29.94 17.90 24.49
C ARG A 99 -30.28 16.55 23.85
N HIS A 100 -29.71 16.24 22.68
CA HIS A 100 -29.84 14.92 22.07
C HIS A 100 -29.02 13.88 22.86
N GLN A 101 -29.70 12.87 23.42
CA GLN A 101 -29.08 11.56 23.59
C GLN A 101 -28.97 10.92 22.19
N PRO A 102 -27.79 10.47 21.74
CA PRO A 102 -27.66 9.81 20.44
C PRO A 102 -28.39 8.45 20.46
N PRO A 103 -28.99 8.03 19.33
CA PRO A 103 -29.63 6.72 19.24
C PRO A 103 -28.61 5.61 19.51
N PRO A 104 -29.05 4.44 20.04
CA PRO A 104 -28.15 3.31 20.22
C PRO A 104 -27.62 2.89 18.86
N LEU A 105 -26.33 3.13 18.64
CA LEU A 105 -25.61 2.65 17.47
C LEU A 105 -25.61 1.11 17.52
N SER A 106 -26.46 0.47 16.73
CA SER A 106 -26.27 -0.92 16.34
C SER A 106 -25.07 -0.98 15.39
N PHE A 107 -23.88 -1.01 15.99
CA PHE A 107 -22.59 -1.22 15.33
C PHE A 107 -22.44 -2.68 14.85
N LEU A 108 -21.69 -2.84 13.75
CA LEU A 108 -21.11 -4.05 13.12
C LEU A 108 -21.86 -4.56 11.87
N PRO A 109 -21.18 -4.63 10.69
CA PRO A 109 -20.14 -5.66 10.50
C PRO A 109 -18.84 -5.26 9.75
N SER A 110 -18.63 -4.02 9.29
CA SER A 110 -17.47 -3.70 8.41
C SER A 110 -16.10 -3.79 9.09
N VAL A 111 -16.00 -3.39 10.37
CA VAL A 111 -14.75 -3.49 11.17
C VAL A 111 -14.35 -4.94 11.40
N GLY A 112 -15.35 -5.82 11.56
CA GLY A 112 -15.14 -7.24 11.78
C GLY A 112 -14.38 -7.86 10.62
N TRP A 113 -14.78 -7.57 9.38
CA TRP A 113 -14.16 -8.18 8.20
C TRP A 113 -12.70 -7.77 8.01
N THR A 114 -12.34 -6.51 8.18
CA THR A 114 -10.93 -6.07 8.06
C THR A 114 -10.04 -6.71 9.12
N LEU A 115 -10.50 -6.76 10.38
CA LEU A 115 -9.76 -7.42 11.46
C LEU A 115 -9.68 -8.94 11.26
N LEU A 116 -10.74 -9.57 10.73
CA LEU A 116 -10.73 -10.99 10.39
C LEU A 116 -9.77 -11.30 9.24
N VAL A 117 -9.76 -10.49 8.18
CA VAL A 117 -8.82 -10.65 7.05
C VAL A 117 -7.38 -10.40 7.50
N PHE A 118 -7.13 -9.35 8.30
CA PHE A 118 -5.81 -9.10 8.86
C PHE A 118 -5.37 -10.22 9.80
N GLY A 119 -6.25 -10.68 10.69
CA GLY A 119 -6.00 -11.81 11.58
C GLY A 119 -5.69 -13.09 10.80
N LEU A 120 -6.46 -13.39 9.76
CA LEU A 120 -6.21 -14.51 8.86
C LEU A 120 -4.84 -14.37 8.17
N TRP A 121 -4.51 -13.18 7.67
CA TRP A 121 -3.21 -12.90 7.07
C TRP A 121 -2.06 -13.15 8.06
N VAL A 122 -2.16 -12.67 9.30
CA VAL A 122 -1.16 -12.91 10.35
C VAL A 122 -1.02 -14.41 10.60
N VAL A 123 -2.12 -15.14 10.78
CA VAL A 123 -2.10 -16.59 11.03
C VAL A 123 -1.42 -17.34 9.87
N LEU A 124 -1.76 -17.01 8.63
CA LEU A 124 -1.16 -17.64 7.45
C LEU A 124 0.34 -17.30 7.30
N ALA A 125 0.70 -16.03 7.50
CA ALA A 125 2.09 -15.58 7.44
C ALA A 125 2.95 -16.23 8.53
N SER A 126 2.45 -16.24 9.78
CA SER A 126 3.10 -16.91 10.92
C SER A 126 3.20 -18.41 10.72
N GLY A 127 2.15 -19.07 10.18
CA GLY A 127 2.18 -20.49 9.84
C GLY A 127 3.26 -20.81 8.81
N LYS A 128 3.33 -20.07 7.71
CA LYS A 128 4.39 -20.24 6.69
C LYS A 128 5.78 -20.00 7.25
N TYR A 129 5.95 -18.94 8.04
CA TYR A 129 7.23 -18.65 8.70
C TYR A 129 7.61 -19.77 9.68
N TYR A 130 6.65 -20.31 10.43
CA TYR A 130 6.87 -21.42 11.36
C TYR A 130 7.35 -22.70 10.65
N PHE A 131 6.76 -23.06 9.50
CA PHE A 131 7.24 -24.19 8.69
C PHE A 131 8.68 -23.98 8.21
N HIS A 132 9.01 -22.77 7.74
CA HIS A 132 10.38 -22.42 7.37
C HIS A 132 11.34 -22.48 8.56
N TRP A 133 10.92 -21.97 9.72
CA TRP A 133 11.69 -22.01 10.96
C TRP A 133 11.92 -23.45 11.41
N ARG A 134 10.90 -24.31 11.44
CA ARG A 134 11.02 -25.74 11.76
C ARG A 134 11.99 -26.46 10.82
N LYS A 135 11.86 -26.24 9.50
CA LYS A 135 12.79 -26.80 8.53
C LYS A 135 14.23 -26.38 8.85
N ARG A 136 14.45 -25.09 9.10
CA ARG A 136 15.77 -24.57 9.48
C ARG A 136 16.30 -25.18 10.78
N GLN A 137 15.45 -25.32 11.82
CA GLN A 137 15.85 -25.94 13.09
C GLN A 137 16.31 -27.39 12.89
N ARG A 138 15.70 -28.13 11.96
CA ARG A 138 16.18 -29.49 11.61
C ARG A 138 17.63 -29.48 11.12
N TYR A 139 17.99 -28.60 10.18
CA TYR A 139 19.37 -28.49 9.68
C TYR A 139 20.35 -27.99 10.75
N ILE A 140 19.90 -27.07 11.61
CA ILE A 140 20.71 -26.62 12.75
C ILE A 140 20.98 -27.80 13.69
N ASN A 141 19.96 -28.59 14.03
CA ASN A 141 20.12 -29.75 14.92
C ASN A 141 21.07 -30.79 14.30
N ILE A 142 20.90 -31.12 13.01
CA ILE A 142 21.81 -32.03 12.29
C ILE A 142 23.26 -31.55 12.42
N ALA A 143 23.52 -30.28 12.15
CA ALA A 143 24.88 -29.76 12.19
C ALA A 143 25.43 -29.53 13.61
N MET A 144 24.58 -29.27 14.60
CA MET A 144 24.99 -29.16 16.00
C MET A 144 25.31 -30.52 16.61
N ASN A 145 24.65 -31.59 16.16
CA ASN A 145 24.92 -32.97 16.55
C ASN A 145 26.04 -33.63 15.72
N ALA A 146 26.37 -33.06 14.56
CA ALA A 146 27.45 -33.52 13.70
C ALA A 146 28.83 -33.44 14.38
N THR A 147 29.69 -34.40 14.05
CA THR A 147 31.05 -34.50 14.60
C THR A 147 31.97 -33.48 13.92
N PRO A 148 32.89 -32.84 14.66
CA PRO A 148 33.91 -31.99 14.06
C PRO A 148 34.84 -32.81 13.15
N VAL A 149 35.25 -32.23 12.03
CA VAL A 149 36.21 -32.88 11.12
C VAL A 149 37.63 -32.57 11.61
N GLU A 150 38.39 -33.62 11.90
CA GLU A 150 39.79 -33.53 12.36
C GLU A 150 40.81 -33.82 11.25
N ASP A 151 40.33 -34.21 10.06
CA ASP A 151 41.16 -34.51 8.90
C ASP A 151 42.02 -33.30 8.49
N SER A 152 43.34 -33.51 8.41
CA SER A 152 44.31 -32.46 8.12
C SER A 152 44.17 -31.89 6.71
N VAL A 153 43.77 -32.71 5.73
CA VAL A 153 43.56 -32.26 4.34
C VAL A 153 42.40 -31.27 4.28
N SER A 154 41.25 -31.65 4.86
CA SER A 154 40.05 -30.81 4.92
C SER A 154 40.29 -29.51 5.70
N LEU A 155 41.01 -29.58 6.81
CA LEU A 155 41.37 -28.40 7.61
C LEU A 155 42.32 -27.46 6.85
N ASN A 156 43.27 -27.99 6.09
CA ASN A 156 44.17 -27.21 5.25
C ASN A 156 43.41 -26.45 4.14
N HIS A 157 42.44 -27.10 3.48
CA HIS A 157 41.57 -26.44 2.49
C HIS A 157 40.82 -25.26 3.12
N ILE A 158 40.26 -25.42 4.31
CA ILE A 158 39.56 -24.33 5.01
C ILE A 158 40.50 -23.18 5.34
N GLN A 159 41.69 -23.48 5.85
CA GLN A 159 42.68 -22.45 6.19
C GLN A 159 43.10 -21.67 4.94
N HIS A 160 43.35 -22.38 3.83
CA HIS A 160 43.66 -21.79 2.54
C HIS A 160 42.55 -20.82 2.09
N TRP A 161 41.31 -21.29 2.01
CA TRP A 161 40.18 -20.46 1.58
C TRP A 161 39.87 -19.32 2.54
N ARG A 162 40.07 -19.51 3.85
CA ARG A 162 39.94 -18.46 4.86
C ARG A 162 40.94 -17.33 4.61
N ALA A 163 42.18 -17.66 4.23
CA ALA A 163 43.20 -16.69 3.86
C ALA A 163 42.84 -15.98 2.54
N VAL A 164 42.46 -16.74 1.51
CA VAL A 164 42.08 -16.23 0.18
C VAL A 164 40.89 -15.26 0.27
N PHE A 165 39.86 -15.59 1.04
CA PHE A 165 38.69 -14.73 1.27
C PHE A 165 38.86 -13.71 2.40
N LYS A 166 40.02 -13.68 3.07
CA LYS A 166 40.33 -12.79 4.20
C LYS A 166 39.28 -12.84 5.31
N LEU A 167 38.80 -14.04 5.62
CA LEU A 167 37.74 -14.28 6.60
C LEU A 167 38.29 -14.23 8.03
N LYS A 168 37.92 -13.19 8.77
CA LYS A 168 38.32 -13.02 10.19
C LYS A 168 37.53 -13.92 11.16
N ARG A 169 36.32 -14.33 10.78
CA ARG A 169 35.41 -15.11 11.64
C ARG A 169 35.98 -16.52 11.92
N PRO A 170 35.82 -17.05 13.14
CA PRO A 170 36.14 -18.44 13.44
C PRO A 170 35.13 -19.36 12.76
N LEU A 171 35.64 -20.38 12.07
CA LEU A 171 34.89 -21.33 11.25
C LEU A 171 34.97 -22.72 11.90
N GLN A 172 33.91 -23.51 11.78
CA GLN A 172 33.93 -24.93 12.15
C GLN A 172 33.53 -25.79 10.96
N LEU A 173 34.24 -26.90 10.76
CA LEU A 173 33.87 -27.93 9.81
C LEU A 173 33.29 -29.12 10.56
N ARG A 174 32.11 -29.57 10.14
CA ARG A 174 31.41 -30.70 10.76
C ARG A 174 30.91 -31.67 9.69
N THR A 175 30.78 -32.93 10.10
CA THR A 175 30.34 -34.01 9.22
C THR A 175 29.36 -34.94 9.92
N SER A 176 28.41 -35.47 9.15
CA SER A 176 27.48 -36.52 9.56
C SER A 176 26.96 -37.24 8.31
N ASP A 177 26.41 -38.43 8.49
CA ASP A 177 25.68 -39.18 7.46
C ASP A 177 24.17 -38.84 7.44
N GLU A 178 23.69 -37.96 8.33
CA GLU A 178 22.27 -37.57 8.43
C GLU A 178 21.76 -36.69 7.28
N CYS A 179 22.66 -36.08 6.50
CA CYS A 179 22.29 -35.19 5.40
C CYS A 179 23.18 -35.45 4.17
N ASP A 180 22.59 -35.28 2.99
CA ASP A 180 23.17 -35.64 1.71
C ASP A 180 23.81 -34.47 0.95
N GLN A 181 23.81 -33.28 1.56
CA GLN A 181 24.23 -32.02 0.95
C GLN A 181 25.24 -31.30 1.84
N ALA A 182 26.24 -30.68 1.22
CA ALA A 182 27.03 -29.66 1.88
C ALA A 182 26.18 -28.40 2.05
N PHE A 183 26.30 -27.75 3.21
CA PHE A 183 25.64 -26.48 3.46
C PHE A 183 26.38 -25.67 4.52
N THR A 184 26.13 -24.37 4.51
CA THR A 184 26.61 -23.44 5.53
C THR A 184 25.46 -22.79 6.27
N PHE A 185 25.66 -22.56 7.56
CA PHE A 185 24.72 -21.76 8.37
C PHE A 185 25.45 -21.02 9.49
N GLY A 186 24.85 -19.94 9.96
CA GLY A 186 25.38 -19.14 11.05
C GLY A 186 26.11 -17.88 10.58
N ILE A 187 26.03 -16.85 11.43
CA ILE A 187 26.46 -15.49 11.09
C ILE A 187 27.81 -15.14 11.74
N ARG A 188 27.90 -15.27 13.08
CA ARG A 188 29.09 -14.91 13.87
C ARG A 188 30.14 -16.03 13.95
N ARG A 189 29.68 -17.27 14.12
CA ARG A 189 30.49 -18.49 14.15
C ARG A 189 29.92 -19.47 13.12
N PRO A 190 30.12 -19.20 11.82
CA PRO A 190 29.57 -20.04 10.76
C PRO A 190 30.10 -21.47 10.86
N ILE A 191 29.20 -22.43 10.63
CA ILE A 191 29.50 -23.86 10.57
C ILE A 191 29.32 -24.29 9.11
N ILE A 192 30.34 -24.98 8.60
CA ILE A 192 30.30 -25.67 7.31
C ILE A 192 30.00 -27.13 7.62
N PHE A 193 28.88 -27.62 7.08
CA PHE A 193 28.52 -29.01 7.14
C PHE A 193 28.90 -29.68 5.82
N VAL A 194 29.67 -30.77 5.89
CA VAL A 194 30.02 -31.60 4.73
C VAL A 194 29.68 -33.06 5.04
N PRO A 195 28.82 -33.71 4.25
CA PRO A 195 28.47 -35.12 4.46
C PRO A 195 29.69 -36.04 4.46
N THR A 196 29.66 -37.09 5.28
CA THR A 196 30.82 -37.99 5.45
C THR A 196 31.21 -38.69 4.15
N PHE A 197 30.25 -38.98 3.27
CA PHE A 197 30.55 -39.57 1.96
C PHE A 197 31.35 -38.63 1.05
N MET A 198 31.14 -37.31 1.12
CA MET A 198 31.90 -36.35 0.32
C MET A 198 33.35 -36.32 0.76
N LEU A 199 33.61 -36.36 2.08
CA LEU A 199 34.96 -36.43 2.63
C LEU A 199 35.70 -37.72 2.24
N LYS A 200 34.98 -38.84 2.13
CA LYS A 200 35.57 -40.15 1.83
C LYS A 200 35.73 -40.46 0.34
N GLN A 201 34.88 -39.90 -0.52
CA GLN A 201 34.74 -40.34 -1.92
C GLN A 201 35.09 -39.26 -2.96
N LEU A 202 35.20 -37.99 -2.57
CA LEU A 202 35.71 -36.93 -3.44
C LEU A 202 37.23 -36.90 -3.42
N GLN A 203 37.82 -36.57 -4.56
CA GLN A 203 39.25 -36.26 -4.65
C GLN A 203 39.55 -34.95 -3.90
N ALA A 204 40.81 -34.74 -3.51
CA ALA A 204 41.22 -33.56 -2.75
C ALA A 204 40.83 -32.24 -3.44
N ASP A 205 41.05 -32.13 -4.75
CA ASP A 205 40.72 -30.94 -5.53
C ASP A 205 39.20 -30.73 -5.67
N GLU A 206 38.43 -31.81 -5.83
CA GLU A 206 36.96 -31.76 -5.88
C GLU A 206 36.38 -31.30 -4.54
N LEU A 207 36.90 -31.83 -3.43
CA LEU A 207 36.52 -31.42 -2.09
C LEU A 207 36.90 -29.96 -1.82
N ASN A 208 38.08 -29.53 -2.26
CA ASN A 208 38.53 -28.14 -2.15
C ASN A 208 37.59 -27.19 -2.90
N ALA A 209 37.09 -27.57 -4.07
CA ALA A 209 36.11 -26.80 -4.84
C ALA A 209 34.77 -26.66 -4.09
N VAL A 210 34.27 -27.74 -3.50
CA VAL A 210 33.04 -27.74 -2.69
C VAL A 210 33.20 -26.85 -1.45
N ILE A 211 34.29 -27.00 -0.71
CA ILE A 211 34.60 -26.16 0.46
C ILE A 211 34.71 -24.68 0.09
N GLY A 212 35.35 -24.38 -1.05
CA GLY A 212 35.46 -23.02 -1.58
C GLY A 212 34.09 -22.38 -1.89
N HIS A 213 33.19 -23.15 -2.49
CA HIS A 213 31.80 -22.72 -2.76
C HIS A 213 31.04 -22.43 -1.45
N GLU A 214 31.11 -23.32 -0.46
CA GLU A 214 30.49 -23.12 0.85
C GLU A 214 31.07 -21.89 1.59
N LEU A 215 32.38 -21.67 1.52
CA LEU A 215 33.03 -20.48 2.08
C LEU A 215 32.62 -19.19 1.35
N ALA A 216 32.26 -19.25 0.07
CA ALA A 216 31.75 -18.11 -0.66
C ALA A 216 30.39 -17.64 -0.11
N HIS A 217 29.51 -18.56 0.31
CA HIS A 217 28.27 -18.21 1.02
C HIS A 217 28.54 -17.46 2.32
N ILE A 218 29.54 -17.91 3.09
CA ILE A 218 29.95 -17.26 4.33
C ILE A 218 30.48 -15.85 4.04
N LYS A 219 31.38 -15.69 3.07
CA LYS A 219 31.94 -14.40 2.64
C LYS A 219 30.84 -13.40 2.27
N ARG A 220 29.80 -13.86 1.57
CA ARG A 220 28.69 -13.04 1.07
C ARG A 220 27.53 -12.86 2.05
N TRP A 221 27.62 -13.42 3.27
CA TRP A 221 26.57 -13.35 4.29
C TRP A 221 25.24 -13.94 3.82
N ASP A 222 25.31 -14.98 2.99
CA ASP A 222 24.12 -15.52 2.33
C ASP A 222 23.10 -16.09 3.32
N ASP A 223 23.52 -16.69 4.44
CA ASP A 223 22.62 -17.18 5.51
C ASP A 223 21.71 -16.06 6.04
N LEU A 224 22.25 -14.85 6.26
CA LEU A 224 21.46 -13.70 6.71
C LEU A 224 20.46 -13.27 5.63
N THR A 225 20.92 -13.15 4.38
CA THR A 225 20.04 -12.75 3.27
C THR A 225 18.91 -13.76 3.05
N MET A 226 19.19 -15.05 3.24
CA MET A 226 18.21 -16.11 3.13
C MET A 226 17.13 -16.02 4.22
N HIS A 227 17.49 -15.68 5.47
CA HIS A 227 16.48 -15.53 6.53
C HIS A 227 15.57 -14.34 6.29
N VAL A 228 16.14 -13.20 5.86
CA VAL A 228 15.34 -12.02 5.50
C VAL A 228 14.40 -12.36 4.35
N GLN A 229 14.87 -13.06 3.32
CA GLN A 229 14.04 -13.48 2.18
C GLN A 229 12.92 -14.45 2.56
N ASN A 230 13.20 -15.41 3.44
CA ASN A 230 12.18 -16.36 3.90
C ASN A 230 11.13 -15.68 4.77
N LEU A 231 11.51 -14.67 5.57
CA LEU A 231 10.56 -13.82 6.29
C LEU A 231 9.68 -13.04 5.32
N LEU A 232 10.29 -12.35 4.34
CA LEU A 232 9.54 -11.60 3.33
C LEU A 232 8.63 -12.50 2.49
N ARG A 233 9.06 -13.71 2.13
CA ARG A 233 8.24 -14.69 1.42
C ARG A 233 7.04 -15.15 2.26
N ALA A 234 7.18 -15.23 3.59
CA ALA A 234 6.07 -15.57 4.48
C ALA A 234 5.07 -14.43 4.62
N VAL A 235 5.54 -13.18 4.72
CA VAL A 235 4.71 -11.96 4.81
C VAL A 235 3.95 -11.69 3.50
N PHE A 236 4.65 -11.77 2.36
CA PHE A 236 4.10 -11.49 1.02
C PHE A 236 3.71 -12.77 0.28
N PHE A 237 3.25 -13.79 1.00
CA PHE A 237 3.01 -15.12 0.43
C PHE A 237 1.98 -15.16 -0.70
N PHE A 238 1.08 -14.18 -0.73
CA PHE A 238 0.01 -14.04 -1.72
C PHE A 238 0.49 -13.35 -3.01
N ASN A 239 1.67 -12.71 -2.99
CA ASN A 239 2.19 -11.98 -4.14
C ASN A 239 3.12 -12.89 -4.98
N PRO A 240 2.71 -13.28 -6.21
CA PRO A 240 3.52 -14.16 -7.07
C PRO A 240 4.84 -13.52 -7.51
N VAL A 241 4.89 -12.18 -7.65
CA VAL A 241 6.12 -11.45 -7.99
C VAL A 241 7.17 -11.64 -6.91
N PHE A 242 6.79 -11.57 -5.62
CA PHE A 242 7.71 -11.84 -4.52
C PHE A 242 8.29 -13.26 -4.58
N SER A 243 7.47 -14.26 -4.90
CA SER A 243 7.95 -15.64 -5.06
C SER A 243 8.97 -15.74 -6.20
N PHE A 244 8.67 -15.14 -7.36
CA PHE A 244 9.57 -15.12 -8.51
C PHE A 244 10.91 -14.43 -8.19
N VAL A 245 10.86 -13.23 -7.59
CA VAL A 245 12.05 -12.46 -7.24
C VAL A 245 12.94 -13.24 -6.27
N ASN A 246 12.36 -13.83 -5.22
CA ASN A 246 13.13 -14.64 -4.27
C ASN A 246 13.76 -15.88 -4.94
N ASN A 247 13.06 -16.54 -5.86
CA ASN A 247 13.60 -17.68 -6.60
C ASN A 247 14.75 -17.25 -7.53
N ARG A 248 14.61 -16.09 -8.19
CA ARG A 248 15.66 -15.53 -9.06
C ARG A 248 16.90 -15.14 -8.27
N ILE A 249 16.72 -14.55 -7.09
CA ILE A 249 17.84 -14.20 -6.20
C ILE A 249 18.54 -15.47 -5.71
N ALA A 250 17.79 -16.52 -5.34
CA ALA A 250 18.38 -17.79 -4.94
C ALA A 250 19.24 -18.40 -6.06
N GLU A 251 18.75 -18.41 -7.31
CA GLU A 251 19.52 -18.89 -8.47
C GLU A 251 20.80 -18.07 -8.70
N LEU A 252 20.69 -16.74 -8.69
CA LEU A 252 21.84 -15.84 -8.91
C LEU A 252 22.87 -15.91 -7.78
N ARG A 253 22.44 -16.24 -6.56
CA ARG A 253 23.32 -16.48 -5.41
C ARG A 253 24.26 -17.67 -5.67
N GLU A 254 23.71 -18.79 -6.14
CA GLU A 254 24.49 -19.97 -6.51
C GLU A 254 25.53 -19.62 -7.59
N HIS A 255 25.12 -18.90 -8.63
CA HIS A 255 26.04 -18.44 -9.69
C HIS A 255 27.13 -17.48 -9.18
N CYS A 256 26.85 -16.70 -8.13
CA CYS A 256 27.86 -15.85 -7.50
C CYS A 256 28.87 -16.68 -6.70
N CYS A 257 28.41 -17.70 -5.98
CA CYS A 257 29.28 -18.59 -5.22
C CYS A 257 30.16 -19.44 -6.14
N ASP A 258 29.57 -20.03 -7.18
CA ASP A 258 30.29 -20.78 -8.23
C ASP A 258 31.41 -19.94 -8.85
N ARG A 259 31.10 -18.70 -9.24
CA ARG A 259 32.08 -17.78 -9.81
C ARG A 259 33.21 -17.45 -8.83
N LEU A 260 32.89 -17.20 -7.56
CA LEU A 260 33.91 -16.91 -6.56
C LEU A 260 34.82 -18.11 -6.30
N ALA A 261 34.27 -19.32 -6.29
CA ALA A 261 35.04 -20.56 -6.14
C ALA A 261 36.00 -20.77 -7.34
N ILE A 262 35.55 -20.48 -8.57
CA ILE A 262 36.41 -20.55 -9.76
C ILE A 262 37.50 -19.48 -9.73
N GLU A 263 37.12 -18.22 -9.54
CA GLU A 263 38.04 -17.06 -9.61
C GLU A 263 39.16 -17.13 -8.56
N HIS A 264 38.86 -17.64 -7.37
CA HIS A 264 39.80 -17.63 -6.25
C HIS A 264 40.39 -19.00 -5.95
N GLY A 265 39.79 -20.07 -6.46
CA GLY A 265 40.28 -21.45 -6.29
C GLY A 265 41.28 -21.87 -7.37
N ASN A 266 41.55 -20.98 -8.33
CA ASN A 266 42.44 -21.24 -9.47
C ASN A 266 42.01 -22.48 -10.29
N LEU A 267 40.70 -22.76 -10.28
CA LEU A 267 40.09 -23.88 -10.98
C LEU A 267 39.66 -23.41 -12.37
N THR A 268 39.84 -24.25 -13.39
CA THR A 268 39.16 -24.02 -14.66
C THR A 268 37.65 -24.26 -14.49
N THR A 269 36.83 -23.59 -15.31
CA THR A 269 35.37 -23.82 -15.34
C THR A 269 35.03 -25.30 -15.54
N ARG A 270 35.84 -26.02 -16.34
CA ARG A 270 35.64 -27.45 -16.59
C ARG A 270 35.86 -28.28 -15.32
N GLN A 271 36.98 -28.08 -14.63
CA GLN A 271 37.28 -28.78 -13.37
C GLN A 271 36.20 -28.55 -12.32
N PHE A 272 35.73 -27.30 -12.19
CA PHE A 272 34.64 -26.99 -11.27
C PHE A 272 33.33 -27.70 -11.69
N GLY A 273 32.98 -27.68 -12.97
CA GLY A 273 31.80 -28.38 -13.50
C GLY A 273 31.87 -29.89 -13.27
N GLU A 274 33.04 -30.50 -13.45
CA GLU A 274 33.30 -31.93 -13.19
C GLU A 274 33.12 -32.24 -11.70
N SER A 275 33.63 -31.40 -10.79
CA SER A 275 33.43 -31.59 -9.34
C SER A 275 31.94 -31.56 -8.94
N LEU A 276 31.14 -30.67 -9.56
CA LEU A 276 29.71 -30.57 -9.30
C LEU A 276 28.94 -31.79 -9.82
N LEU A 277 29.31 -32.29 -11.00
CA LEU A 277 28.76 -33.53 -11.56
C LEU A 277 29.13 -34.73 -10.69
N ARG A 278 30.35 -34.78 -10.17
CA ARG A 278 30.80 -35.85 -9.27
C ARG A 278 29.97 -35.88 -7.99
N VAL A 279 29.76 -34.74 -7.34
CA VAL A 279 28.92 -34.63 -6.14
C VAL A 279 27.51 -35.18 -6.40
N LEU A 280 26.92 -34.86 -7.55
CA LEU A 280 25.59 -35.36 -7.90
C LEU A 280 25.55 -36.85 -8.23
N ALA A 281 26.57 -37.38 -8.91
CA ALA A 281 26.69 -38.81 -9.15
C ALA A 281 26.76 -39.60 -7.84
N LEU A 282 27.52 -39.10 -6.86
CA LEU A 282 27.58 -39.70 -5.52
C LEU A 282 26.24 -39.63 -4.77
N LYS A 283 25.50 -38.53 -4.93
CA LYS A 283 24.17 -38.36 -4.34
C LYS A 283 23.15 -39.35 -4.92
N GLN A 284 23.13 -39.54 -6.24
CA GLN A 284 22.22 -40.47 -6.90
C GLN A 284 22.49 -41.93 -6.51
N SER A 285 23.76 -42.31 -6.35
CA SER A 285 24.15 -43.67 -5.95
C SER A 285 23.58 -44.10 -4.59
N LYS A 286 23.32 -43.16 -3.68
CA LYS A 286 22.85 -43.46 -2.31
C LYS A 286 21.31 -43.48 -2.12
N ASN A 287 20.49 -43.31 -3.18
CA ASN A 287 19.02 -43.30 -3.08
C ASN A 287 18.45 -42.40 -1.96
N PHE A 288 19.05 -41.23 -1.72
CA PHE A 288 18.53 -40.31 -0.73
C PHE A 288 17.14 -39.80 -1.14
N PRO A 289 16.16 -39.69 -0.21
CA PRO A 289 14.90 -39.02 -0.49
C PRO A 289 15.18 -37.63 -1.03
N GLN A 290 14.59 -37.27 -2.18
CA GLN A 290 14.67 -35.91 -2.73
C GLN A 290 13.90 -34.95 -1.82
N ASP A 291 14.49 -34.59 -0.68
CA ASP A 291 13.93 -33.53 0.15
C ASP A 291 14.01 -32.23 -0.67
N VAL A 292 12.82 -31.68 -0.91
CA VAL A 292 12.55 -30.45 -1.66
C VAL A 292 13.16 -29.26 -0.93
N ILE A 293 14.48 -29.14 -0.99
CA ILE A 293 15.16 -27.86 -0.86
C ILE A 293 15.13 -27.24 -2.26
N ALA A 294 14.50 -26.07 -2.36
CA ALA A 294 14.51 -25.28 -3.58
C ALA A 294 15.97 -25.02 -3.97
N GLY A 295 16.45 -25.67 -5.03
CA GLY A 295 17.80 -25.45 -5.55
C GLY A 295 18.56 -26.68 -6.04
N LEU A 296 18.07 -27.91 -5.88
CA LEU A 296 18.83 -29.13 -6.25
C LEU A 296 18.03 -30.15 -7.09
N GLY A 297 17.13 -29.67 -7.94
CA GLY A 297 16.66 -30.45 -9.09
C GLY A 297 17.68 -30.46 -10.22
N THR A 298 17.58 -31.42 -11.15
CA THR A 298 18.34 -31.46 -12.42
C THR A 298 18.30 -30.14 -13.19
N THR A 299 17.20 -29.39 -13.04
CA THR A 299 16.99 -28.05 -13.60
C THR A 299 17.90 -26.99 -13.00
N SER A 300 18.23 -27.07 -11.70
CA SER A 300 19.16 -26.13 -11.05
C SER A 300 20.60 -26.38 -11.47
N LEU A 301 21.01 -27.65 -11.50
CA LEU A 301 22.33 -28.04 -12.01
C LEU A 301 22.52 -27.57 -13.45
N LYS A 302 21.54 -27.84 -14.32
CA LYS A 302 21.59 -27.41 -15.72
C LYS A 302 21.85 -25.91 -15.82
N ARG A 303 21.11 -25.09 -15.05
CA ARG A 303 21.31 -23.63 -15.01
C ARG A 303 22.68 -23.23 -14.48
N ARG A 304 23.23 -23.95 -13.49
CA ARG A 304 24.60 -23.72 -12.99
C ARG A 304 25.62 -24.00 -14.08
N ILE A 305 25.56 -25.16 -14.74
CA ILE A 305 26.46 -25.52 -15.85
C ILE A 305 26.33 -24.54 -17.03
N GLU A 306 25.11 -24.17 -17.41
CA GLU A 306 24.88 -23.15 -18.45
C GLU A 306 25.51 -21.80 -18.06
N SER A 307 25.33 -21.37 -16.80
CA SER A 307 25.96 -20.14 -16.31
C SER A 307 27.48 -20.20 -16.33
N LEU A 308 28.08 -21.37 -16.13
CA LEU A 308 29.53 -21.57 -16.16
C LEU A 308 30.12 -21.44 -17.56
N THR A 309 29.41 -21.90 -18.59
CA THR A 309 29.87 -21.81 -20.00
C THR A 309 29.93 -20.37 -20.54
N ASN A 310 29.21 -19.44 -19.91
CA ASN A 310 29.05 -18.08 -20.41
C ASN A 310 30.11 -17.12 -19.79
N GLN A 311 31.40 -17.42 -19.97
CA GLN A 311 32.53 -16.85 -19.19
C GLN A 311 32.86 -15.35 -19.37
N GLN A 312 32.27 -14.61 -20.31
CA GLN A 312 32.65 -13.22 -20.57
C GLN A 312 31.81 -12.18 -19.82
N GLN A 313 31.67 -12.32 -18.50
CA GLN A 313 30.74 -11.50 -17.73
C GLN A 313 31.50 -10.52 -16.83
N ARG A 314 31.77 -9.30 -17.33
CA ARG A 314 32.43 -8.26 -16.53
C ARG A 314 31.48 -7.72 -15.46
N PHE A 315 32.02 -7.44 -14.28
CA PHE A 315 31.28 -6.72 -13.24
C PHE A 315 31.03 -5.29 -13.70
N SER A 316 29.77 -4.86 -13.69
CA SER A 316 29.38 -3.48 -13.95
C SER A 316 28.40 -2.98 -12.90
N ARG A 317 28.53 -1.71 -12.51
CA ARG A 317 27.57 -1.00 -11.64
C ARG A 317 26.47 -0.31 -12.43
N THR A 318 26.64 -0.13 -13.74
CA THR A 318 25.61 0.46 -14.62
C THR A 318 24.24 -0.21 -14.47
N PRO A 319 24.13 -1.55 -14.32
CA PRO A 319 22.83 -2.17 -14.15
C PRO A 319 22.07 -1.73 -12.91
N LEU A 320 22.79 -1.66 -11.80
CA LEU A 320 22.24 -1.22 -10.52
C LEU A 320 21.77 0.24 -10.60
N ILE A 321 22.60 1.12 -11.19
CA ILE A 321 22.32 2.55 -11.26
C ILE A 321 21.06 2.83 -12.08
N MET A 322 20.90 2.27 -13.27
CA MET A 322 19.66 2.53 -14.02
C MET A 322 18.45 1.85 -13.39
N THR A 323 18.61 0.72 -12.70
CA THR A 323 17.50 0.13 -11.93
C THR A 323 17.05 1.11 -10.85
N ALA A 324 17.99 1.69 -10.12
CA ALA A 324 17.69 2.69 -9.10
C ALA A 324 17.02 3.93 -9.68
N LEU A 325 17.53 4.45 -10.80
CA LEU A 325 16.93 5.59 -11.50
C LEU A 325 15.52 5.29 -12.01
N MET A 326 15.31 4.13 -12.66
CA MET A 326 14.01 3.71 -13.18
C MET A 326 12.97 3.55 -12.06
N LEU A 327 13.36 2.94 -10.94
CA LEU A 327 12.45 2.77 -9.81
C LEU A 327 12.18 4.10 -9.11
N ALA A 328 13.16 5.00 -9.03
CA ALA A 328 12.96 6.35 -8.51
C ALA A 328 12.01 7.16 -9.39
N THR A 329 12.18 7.13 -10.71
CA THR A 329 11.28 7.83 -11.64
C THR A 329 9.87 7.26 -11.61
N LEU A 330 9.73 5.92 -11.56
CA LEU A 330 8.43 5.26 -11.42
C LEU A 330 7.72 5.66 -10.12
N SER A 331 8.46 5.72 -9.00
CA SER A 331 7.93 6.19 -7.72
C SER A 331 7.48 7.66 -7.76
N ILE A 332 8.24 8.55 -8.42
CA ILE A 332 7.89 9.97 -8.54
C ILE A 332 6.67 10.17 -9.44
N LEU A 333 6.64 9.52 -10.61
CA LEU A 333 5.55 9.67 -11.58
C LEU A 333 4.20 9.25 -10.99
N LEU A 334 4.19 8.21 -10.17
CA LEU A 334 2.98 7.70 -9.53
C LEU A 334 2.66 8.42 -8.22
N GLY A 335 3.64 9.00 -7.53
CA GLY A 335 3.42 9.90 -6.39
C GLY A 335 2.70 11.20 -6.75
N GLN A 336 2.73 11.59 -8.04
CA GLN A 336 1.94 12.71 -8.57
C GLN A 336 0.46 12.37 -8.81
N THR A 337 0.04 11.12 -8.65
CA THR A 337 -1.38 10.70 -8.69
C THR A 337 -2.10 10.89 -7.34
N GLY A 338 -1.66 11.88 -6.56
CA GLY A 338 -2.37 12.33 -5.36
C GLY A 338 -3.78 12.80 -5.71
N PRO A 339 -4.71 12.84 -4.72
CA PRO A 339 -6.05 13.37 -4.97
C PRO A 339 -5.92 14.78 -5.55
N ALA A 340 -6.71 15.06 -6.60
CA ALA A 340 -6.70 16.34 -7.29
C ALA A 340 -6.74 17.49 -6.26
N PRO A 341 -5.91 18.55 -6.44
CA PRO A 341 -5.95 19.69 -5.55
C PRO A 341 -7.40 20.23 -5.53
N LYS A 342 -8.01 20.27 -4.34
CA LYS A 342 -9.27 20.99 -4.12
C LYS A 342 -8.98 22.49 -4.29
N ASP A 343 -8.90 22.96 -5.52
CA ASP A 343 -8.67 24.36 -5.82
C ASP A 343 -10.00 25.12 -5.64
N SER A 344 -10.21 25.63 -4.41
CA SER A 344 -11.41 26.37 -4.00
C SER A 344 -11.73 27.57 -4.90
N ARG A 345 -10.75 28.08 -5.68
CA ARG A 345 -10.95 29.17 -6.64
C ARG A 345 -11.79 28.76 -7.85
N GLN A 346 -11.58 27.57 -8.41
CA GLN A 346 -12.40 27.08 -9.54
C GLN A 346 -13.85 26.82 -9.10
N SER A 347 -14.04 26.21 -7.93
CA SER A 347 -15.37 26.00 -7.34
C SER A 347 -16.13 27.33 -7.16
N SER A 348 -15.46 28.38 -6.66
CA SER A 348 -16.09 29.68 -6.45
C SER A 348 -16.52 30.39 -7.76
N GLN A 349 -15.72 30.30 -8.83
CA GLN A 349 -16.05 30.89 -10.13
C GLN A 349 -17.18 30.13 -10.84
N LEU A 350 -17.23 28.81 -10.67
CA LEU A 350 -18.28 27.99 -11.26
C LEU A 350 -19.61 28.11 -10.50
N LEU A 351 -19.59 28.26 -9.18
CA LEU A 351 -20.78 28.48 -8.38
C LEU A 351 -21.37 29.89 -8.62
N ALA A 352 -20.51 30.89 -8.85
CA ALA A 352 -20.93 32.24 -9.21
C ALA A 352 -21.69 32.32 -10.54
N SER A 353 -21.40 31.43 -11.51
CA SER A 353 -22.11 31.40 -12.80
C SER A 353 -23.54 30.85 -12.69
N ILE A 354 -23.83 30.03 -11.66
CA ILE A 354 -25.15 29.46 -11.38
C ILE A 354 -26.05 30.50 -10.72
N GLY A 355 -25.54 31.19 -9.68
CA GLY A 355 -26.28 32.26 -9.01
C GLY A 355 -26.64 33.43 -9.94
N ALA A 356 -25.89 33.61 -11.02
CA ALA A 356 -26.16 34.61 -12.07
C ALA A 356 -27.26 34.20 -13.07
N THR A 357 -27.71 32.93 -13.09
CA THR A 357 -28.75 32.46 -14.01
C THR A 357 -30.18 32.61 -13.48
N ALA A 358 -30.37 33.25 -12.31
CA ALA A 358 -31.67 33.65 -11.80
C ALA A 358 -32.33 34.70 -12.71
N SER A 359 -33.04 34.21 -13.73
CA SER A 359 -33.89 35.04 -14.59
C SER A 359 -35.18 35.34 -13.84
N VAL A 360 -35.25 36.55 -13.27
CA VAL A 360 -36.47 37.08 -12.62
C VAL A 360 -37.57 37.25 -13.69
N PRO A 361 -38.74 36.63 -13.56
CA PRO A 361 -39.90 36.98 -14.37
C PRO A 361 -40.39 38.36 -13.91
N ASN A 362 -40.52 39.30 -14.84
CA ASN A 362 -40.92 40.70 -14.67
C ASN A 362 -39.85 41.67 -14.12
N GLY A 363 -39.02 42.16 -15.04
CA GLY A 363 -39.02 43.60 -15.34
C GLY A 363 -38.42 44.59 -14.33
N GLN A 364 -37.71 44.16 -13.29
CA GLN A 364 -36.80 45.03 -12.53
C GLN A 364 -35.51 44.27 -12.21
N ILE A 365 -34.38 44.78 -12.73
CA ILE A 365 -33.05 44.24 -12.44
C ILE A 365 -32.67 44.65 -11.01
N THR A 366 -33.05 43.86 -10.02
CA THR A 366 -32.37 43.86 -8.73
C THR A 366 -31.05 43.10 -8.91
N THR A 367 -29.92 43.81 -8.89
CA THR A 367 -28.55 43.27 -8.98
C THR A 367 -28.12 42.40 -7.79
N LYS A 368 -29.08 41.93 -6.97
CA LYS A 368 -28.83 41.01 -5.87
C LYS A 368 -29.17 39.59 -6.34
N PRO A 369 -28.21 38.64 -6.39
CA PRO A 369 -28.55 37.24 -6.60
C PRO A 369 -29.54 36.80 -5.52
N PHE A 370 -30.56 36.03 -5.90
CA PHE A 370 -31.46 35.40 -4.93
C PHE A 370 -30.63 34.45 -4.07
N LEU A 371 -30.53 34.75 -2.78
CA LEU A 371 -29.80 33.96 -1.81
C LEU A 371 -30.79 33.51 -0.74
N TRP A 372 -31.16 32.24 -0.78
CA TRP A 372 -32.00 31.62 0.24
C TRP A 372 -31.12 31.03 1.35
N PRO A 373 -31.55 31.06 2.62
CA PRO A 373 -32.75 31.71 3.15
C PRO A 373 -32.59 33.23 3.33
N GLU A 374 -33.70 33.97 3.19
CA GLU A 374 -33.71 35.44 3.37
C GLU A 374 -33.63 35.88 4.84
N SER A 375 -33.98 35.02 5.79
CA SER A 375 -34.01 35.33 7.24
C SER A 375 -34.02 34.08 8.15
N CYS A 376 -33.00 33.22 8.05
CA CYS A 376 -32.84 32.09 8.98
C CYS A 376 -31.51 32.12 9.73
N VAL A 377 -31.49 31.54 10.93
CA VAL A 377 -30.26 31.29 11.69
C VAL A 377 -29.56 30.09 11.06
N LEU A 378 -28.26 30.26 10.76
CA LEU A 378 -27.41 29.15 10.37
C LEU A 378 -27.21 28.20 11.53
N GLY A 379 -27.51 26.92 11.32
CA GLY A 379 -26.94 25.86 12.14
C GLY A 379 -25.43 25.81 11.94
N LYS A 380 -24.71 25.19 12.88
CA LYS A 380 -23.25 25.07 12.85
C LYS A 380 -22.78 24.60 11.46
N VAL A 381 -21.99 25.43 10.77
CA VAL A 381 -21.30 25.01 9.55
C VAL A 381 -20.16 24.08 9.96
N ASP A 382 -20.41 22.78 9.99
CA ASP A 382 -19.35 21.80 10.21
C ASP A 382 -18.57 21.63 8.90
N ARG A 383 -17.39 22.27 8.83
CA ARG A 383 -16.51 22.23 7.65
C ARG A 383 -15.59 21.00 7.63
N SER A 384 -15.83 20.02 8.49
CA SER A 384 -15.10 18.75 8.46
C SER A 384 -15.47 17.94 7.21
N ALA A 385 -14.57 17.08 6.74
CA ALA A 385 -14.83 16.14 5.64
C ALA A 385 -15.98 15.14 5.92
N TYR A 386 -16.62 15.23 7.09
CA TYR A 386 -17.64 14.33 7.59
C TYR A 386 -19.08 14.86 7.46
N HIS A 387 -19.27 16.11 7.04
CA HIS A 387 -20.59 16.73 6.79
C HIS A 387 -20.59 17.50 5.45
N PRO A 388 -20.96 16.87 4.31
CA PRO A 388 -20.83 17.47 2.97
C PRO A 388 -21.92 18.51 2.63
N GLY A 389 -22.30 19.36 3.57
CA GLY A 389 -23.42 20.29 3.39
C GLY A 389 -23.53 21.37 4.47
N ILE A 390 -24.67 22.07 4.48
CA ILE A 390 -24.98 23.13 5.44
C ILE A 390 -26.38 22.91 6.05
N ASP A 391 -26.52 23.18 7.34
CA ASP A 391 -27.79 23.05 8.07
C ASP A 391 -28.48 24.41 8.25
N PHE A 392 -29.75 24.47 7.86
CA PHE A 392 -30.63 25.61 8.09
C PHE A 392 -31.66 25.29 9.17
N SER A 393 -31.79 26.16 10.17
CA SER A 393 -32.79 25.97 11.24
C SER A 393 -34.22 26.10 10.68
N THR A 394 -35.08 25.12 11.01
CA THR A 394 -36.51 25.07 10.68
C THR A 394 -37.30 24.87 11.97
N PRO A 395 -37.71 25.95 12.66
CA PRO A 395 -38.31 25.87 13.99
C PRO A 395 -39.51 24.93 14.06
N ALA A 396 -39.55 24.05 15.06
CA ALA A 396 -40.63 23.10 15.27
C ALA A 396 -42.00 23.79 15.41
N GLY A 397 -42.98 23.27 14.67
CA GLY A 397 -44.35 23.79 14.62
C GLY A 397 -44.53 25.01 13.70
N ARG A 398 -43.48 25.52 13.07
CA ARG A 398 -43.55 26.66 12.15
C ARG A 398 -43.46 26.21 10.70
N HIS A 399 -44.48 26.54 9.93
CA HIS A 399 -44.49 26.28 8.50
C HIS A 399 -43.36 27.01 7.78
N THR A 400 -42.36 26.25 7.30
CA THR A 400 -41.20 26.80 6.59
C THR A 400 -41.15 26.27 5.16
N ASN A 401 -41.33 27.17 4.20
CA ASN A 401 -41.15 26.87 2.78
C ASN A 401 -39.66 26.79 2.44
N ILE A 402 -39.24 25.61 1.99
CA ILE A 402 -37.92 25.35 1.45
C ILE A 402 -37.93 25.69 -0.04
N ARG A 403 -36.99 26.53 -0.47
CA ARG A 403 -36.95 27.06 -1.83
C ARG A 403 -35.71 26.60 -2.59
N ALA A 404 -35.84 26.46 -3.91
CA ALA A 404 -34.73 26.08 -4.78
C ALA A 404 -33.65 27.16 -4.83
N ILE A 405 -32.39 26.77 -4.65
CA ILE A 405 -31.24 27.67 -4.71
C ILE A 405 -30.86 28.09 -6.15
N ALA A 406 -31.34 27.36 -7.16
CA ALA A 406 -31.05 27.61 -8.57
C ALA A 406 -32.08 26.95 -9.48
N ASP A 407 -32.14 27.40 -10.74
CA ASP A 407 -32.93 26.80 -11.81
C ASP A 407 -32.50 25.35 -12.07
N GLY A 408 -33.44 24.43 -12.29
CA GLY A 408 -33.12 23.02 -12.53
C GLY A 408 -34.32 22.14 -12.80
N GLU A 409 -34.07 20.83 -12.86
CA GLU A 409 -35.09 19.79 -13.00
C GLU A 409 -35.01 18.85 -11.80
N VAL A 410 -36.16 18.53 -11.20
CA VAL A 410 -36.24 17.60 -10.08
C VAL A 410 -35.98 16.19 -10.60
N THR A 411 -34.86 15.59 -10.23
CA THR A 411 -34.51 14.24 -10.69
C THR A 411 -35.14 13.17 -9.82
N GLN A 412 -35.22 13.40 -8.51
CA GLN A 412 -35.73 12.43 -7.54
C GLN A 412 -36.42 13.11 -6.35
N VAL A 413 -37.52 12.51 -5.91
CA VAL A 413 -38.21 12.82 -4.66
C VAL A 413 -38.54 11.50 -3.97
N PHE A 414 -38.04 11.29 -2.76
CA PHE A 414 -38.36 10.07 -2.02
C PHE A 414 -38.35 10.29 -0.50
N GLU A 415 -39.06 9.42 0.21
CA GLU A 415 -39.15 9.40 1.67
C GLU A 415 -38.46 8.16 2.23
N ARG A 416 -37.73 8.32 3.33
CA ARG A 416 -37.29 7.20 4.16
C ARG A 416 -37.41 7.55 5.63
N GLN A 417 -38.18 6.79 6.40
CA GLN A 417 -38.36 7.00 7.85
C GLN A 417 -38.74 8.45 8.20
N SER A 418 -39.76 9.01 7.53
CA SER A 418 -40.23 10.38 7.77
C SER A 418 -39.20 11.48 7.47
N ASN A 419 -38.22 11.18 6.62
CA ASN A 419 -37.25 12.12 6.10
C ASN A 419 -37.40 12.20 4.58
N TRP A 420 -38.13 13.22 4.12
CA TRP A 420 -38.28 13.50 2.70
C TRP A 420 -37.02 14.14 2.14
N ARG A 421 -36.70 13.75 0.90
CA ARG A 421 -35.53 14.24 0.16
C ARG A 421 -35.93 14.68 -1.23
N VAL A 422 -35.34 15.78 -1.68
CA VAL A 422 -35.53 16.34 -3.02
C VAL A 422 -34.15 16.54 -3.66
N TYR A 423 -34.00 16.04 -4.88
CA TYR A 423 -32.79 16.16 -5.69
C TYR A 423 -33.11 17.00 -6.92
N ILE A 424 -32.31 18.03 -7.16
CA ILE A 424 -32.48 18.94 -8.30
C ILE A 424 -31.19 18.96 -9.09
N GLN A 425 -31.28 18.59 -10.38
CA GLN A 425 -30.18 18.72 -11.32
C GLN A 425 -30.21 20.10 -11.96
N HIS A 426 -29.07 20.77 -11.95
CA HIS A 426 -28.83 22.08 -12.52
C HIS A 426 -27.96 21.97 -13.77
N SER A 427 -27.68 23.11 -14.40
CA SER A 427 -26.69 23.19 -15.48
C SER A 427 -25.28 22.79 -15.00
N SER A 428 -24.39 22.44 -15.94
CA SER A 428 -22.98 22.15 -15.66
C SER A 428 -22.71 20.93 -14.75
N GLY A 429 -23.63 19.96 -14.72
CA GLY A 429 -23.45 18.69 -14.00
C GLY A 429 -23.60 18.81 -12.48
N ILE A 430 -24.31 19.85 -12.02
CA ILE A 430 -24.47 20.18 -10.60
C ILE A 430 -25.79 19.63 -10.08
N ILE A 431 -25.78 19.12 -8.85
CA ILE A 431 -26.94 18.55 -8.18
C ILE A 431 -27.03 19.17 -6.79
N SER A 432 -28.18 19.77 -6.46
CA SER A 432 -28.51 20.15 -5.08
C SER A 432 -29.40 19.09 -4.44
N THR A 433 -29.10 18.76 -3.19
CA THR A 433 -29.85 17.77 -2.41
C THR A 433 -30.36 18.41 -1.13
N TYR A 434 -31.66 18.31 -0.89
CA TYR A 434 -32.35 18.83 0.28
C TYR A 434 -32.86 17.66 1.11
N LEU A 435 -32.46 17.60 2.38
CA LEU A 435 -32.80 16.49 3.28
C LEU A 435 -33.49 17.02 4.55
N HIS A 436 -34.04 16.08 5.33
CA HIS A 436 -34.75 16.33 6.58
C HIS A 436 -36.04 17.13 6.37
N LEU A 437 -36.68 16.95 5.22
CA LEU A 437 -37.92 17.64 4.87
C LEU A 437 -39.12 16.90 5.46
N ASP A 438 -40.17 17.66 5.83
CA ASP A 438 -41.41 17.07 6.35
C ASP A 438 -42.37 16.69 5.22
N LYS A 439 -42.39 17.45 4.13
CA LYS A 439 -43.26 17.17 2.98
C LYS A 439 -42.70 17.79 1.69
N PRO A 440 -42.69 17.07 0.54
CA PRO A 440 -42.32 17.64 -0.74
C PRO A 440 -43.46 18.50 -1.32
N ALA A 441 -43.10 19.56 -2.05
CA ALA A 441 -44.02 20.38 -2.84
C ALA A 441 -43.91 20.12 -4.35
N VAL A 442 -42.97 19.26 -4.76
CA VAL A 442 -42.62 18.95 -6.16
C VAL A 442 -42.55 17.44 -6.39
N ARG A 443 -42.48 17.04 -7.66
CA ARG A 443 -42.35 15.65 -8.13
C ARG A 443 -41.17 15.52 -9.10
N ALA A 444 -40.67 14.30 -9.26
CA ALA A 444 -39.64 14.02 -10.25
C ALA A 444 -40.13 14.39 -11.67
N GLY A 445 -39.28 15.07 -12.44
CA GLY A 445 -39.57 15.63 -13.76
C GLY A 445 -40.04 17.09 -13.74
N ASP A 446 -40.33 17.68 -12.57
CA ASP A 446 -40.73 19.09 -12.48
C ASP A 446 -39.56 20.01 -12.84
N LYS A 447 -39.83 21.03 -13.68
CA LYS A 447 -38.89 22.11 -13.96
C LYS A 447 -39.07 23.21 -12.94
N ILE A 448 -37.98 23.61 -12.29
CA ILE A 448 -37.96 24.50 -11.14
C ILE A 448 -37.17 25.76 -11.47
N LYS A 449 -37.70 26.91 -11.07
CA LYS A 449 -37.00 28.19 -11.08
C LYS A 449 -36.43 28.52 -9.71
N THR A 450 -35.35 29.28 -9.73
CA THR A 450 -34.71 29.80 -8.51
C THR A 450 -35.76 30.49 -7.62
N GLY A 451 -35.86 30.08 -6.36
CA GLY A 451 -36.82 30.61 -5.40
C GLY A 451 -38.18 29.91 -5.35
N ASP A 452 -38.49 29.00 -6.26
CA ASP A 452 -39.71 28.19 -6.20
C ASP A 452 -39.74 27.32 -4.93
N VAL A 453 -40.93 27.10 -4.37
CA VAL A 453 -41.11 26.25 -3.20
C VAL A 453 -41.00 24.78 -3.62
N ILE A 454 -39.99 24.08 -3.10
CA ILE A 454 -39.72 22.68 -3.42
C ILE A 454 -40.17 21.72 -2.32
N ALA A 455 -40.24 22.20 -1.08
CA ALA A 455 -40.66 21.40 0.06
C ALA A 455 -41.10 22.28 1.23
N ILE A 456 -41.69 21.62 2.22
CA ILE A 456 -42.10 22.18 3.50
C ILE A 456 -41.32 21.45 4.60
N ASN A 457 -40.81 22.22 5.55
CA ASN A 457 -40.26 21.71 6.79
C ASN A 457 -40.92 22.48 7.96
N ASP A 458 -41.86 21.82 8.63
CA ASP A 458 -42.55 22.36 9.80
C ASP A 458 -41.77 22.08 11.10
N GLY A 459 -40.57 21.48 10.99
CA GLY A 459 -39.78 21.02 12.12
C GLY A 459 -40.42 19.86 12.89
N LYS A 460 -41.30 19.06 12.27
CA LYS A 460 -41.99 17.94 12.92
C LYS A 460 -41.04 16.77 13.19
N ASN A 461 -40.25 16.40 12.19
CA ASN A 461 -39.28 15.31 12.31
C ASN A 461 -37.88 15.82 12.64
N HIS A 462 -37.49 16.95 12.05
CA HIS A 462 -36.18 17.57 12.24
C HIS A 462 -36.31 19.08 12.28
N ALA A 463 -35.83 19.73 13.34
CA ALA A 463 -35.84 21.19 13.47
C ALA A 463 -34.75 21.90 12.61
N TYR A 464 -34.26 21.21 11.59
CA TYR A 464 -33.30 21.73 10.61
C TYR A 464 -33.49 21.06 9.24
N MET A 465 -32.98 21.70 8.19
CA MET A 465 -32.88 21.20 6.82
C MET A 465 -31.40 21.12 6.43
N HIS A 466 -30.98 19.98 5.85
CA HIS A 466 -29.61 19.80 5.35
C HIS A 466 -29.55 20.00 3.84
N LEU A 467 -28.64 20.88 3.39
CA LEU A 467 -28.40 21.15 1.97
C LEU A 467 -26.99 20.69 1.57
N GLU A 468 -26.92 19.86 0.54
CA GLU A 468 -25.67 19.46 -0.11
C GLU A 468 -25.65 19.93 -1.57
N VAL A 469 -24.46 20.23 -2.09
CA VAL A 469 -24.26 20.58 -3.50
C VAL A 469 -23.12 19.72 -4.05
N HIS A 470 -23.37 19.06 -5.18
CA HIS A 470 -22.42 18.15 -5.81
C HIS A 470 -22.20 18.54 -7.26
N GLN A 471 -20.99 18.35 -7.78
CA GLN A 471 -20.69 18.48 -9.20
C GLN A 471 -19.89 17.26 -9.68
N TYR A 472 -20.43 16.54 -10.67
CA TYR A 472 -19.82 15.30 -11.18
C TYR A 472 -19.39 14.32 -10.06
N GLY A 473 -20.17 14.27 -8.97
CA GLY A 473 -19.89 13.42 -7.80
C GLY A 473 -18.93 14.00 -6.76
N GLN A 474 -18.43 15.23 -6.93
CA GLN A 474 -17.63 15.94 -5.93
C GLN A 474 -18.46 16.93 -5.12
N VAL A 475 -18.30 16.92 -3.79
CA VAL A 475 -18.97 17.86 -2.87
C VAL A 475 -18.42 19.27 -3.07
N LEU A 476 -19.32 20.23 -3.26
CA LEU A 476 -19.06 21.66 -3.30
C LEU A 476 -19.58 22.32 -2.02
N ASP A 477 -18.92 23.40 -1.59
CA ASP A 477 -19.36 24.18 -0.43
C ASP A 477 -20.66 24.97 -0.78
N PRO A 478 -21.82 24.65 -0.16
CA PRO A 478 -23.08 25.31 -0.48
C PRO A 478 -23.15 26.78 -0.05
N THR A 479 -22.20 27.27 0.75
CA THR A 479 -22.18 28.66 1.24
C THR A 479 -22.01 29.69 0.11
N TYR A 480 -21.48 29.27 -1.05
CA TYR A 480 -21.36 30.14 -2.23
C TYR A 480 -22.69 30.36 -2.97
N LEU A 481 -23.70 29.51 -2.74
CA LEU A 481 -25.02 29.57 -3.39
C LEU A 481 -26.15 30.00 -2.44
N THR A 482 -25.82 30.26 -1.17
CA THR A 482 -26.80 30.56 -0.12
C THR A 482 -26.43 31.86 0.60
N ASN A 483 -27.40 32.46 1.31
CA ASN A 483 -27.16 33.74 2.02
C ASN A 483 -26.30 33.58 3.28
N SER A 484 -25.67 32.41 3.47
CA SER A 484 -24.98 32.03 4.69
C SER A 484 -23.80 32.96 5.04
N ASN A 485 -23.15 33.56 4.05
CA ASN A 485 -22.05 34.49 4.31
C ASN A 485 -22.50 35.87 4.83
N ARG A 486 -23.80 36.22 4.72
CA ARG A 486 -24.38 37.47 5.25
C ARG A 486 -25.13 37.28 6.56
N LEU A 487 -25.51 36.05 6.89
CA LEU A 487 -26.17 35.70 8.15
C LEU A 487 -25.08 35.46 9.20
N SER A 488 -24.96 36.33 10.20
CA SER A 488 -23.94 36.20 11.25
C SER A 488 -24.11 34.89 12.02
N VAL A 489 -22.98 34.23 12.31
CA VAL A 489 -22.90 33.13 13.29
C VAL A 489 -23.15 33.74 14.67
N SER A 490 -24.41 33.86 15.06
CA SER A 490 -24.76 34.24 16.43
C SER A 490 -24.53 33.04 17.35
N GLN A 491 -23.53 33.21 18.22
CA GLN A 491 -23.22 32.43 19.42
C GLN A 491 -22.64 31.02 19.27
N THR A 492 -21.33 30.96 19.55
CA THR A 492 -20.63 29.84 20.16
C THR A 492 -21.37 29.37 21.42
N LEU A 493 -22.03 28.22 21.36
CA LEU A 493 -22.42 27.50 22.58
C LEU A 493 -21.22 26.67 23.02
N THR A 494 -20.55 27.13 24.06
CA THR A 494 -19.53 26.38 24.79
C THR A 494 -20.16 25.17 25.49
N HIS A 495 -19.67 24.00 25.09
CA HIS A 495 -19.64 22.67 25.72
C HIS A 495 -20.91 22.02 26.28
#